data_AF-A0A377U2Z5-F1
#
_entry.id   AF-A0A377U2Z5-F1
#
_cell.length_a   1.000
_cell.length_b   1.000
_cell.length_c   1.000
_cell.angle_alpha   90.00
_cell.angle_beta   90.00
_cell.angle_gamma   90.00
#
_symmetry.space_group_name_H-M   'P 1'
#
loop_
_entity.id
_entity.type
_entity.pdbx_description
1 polymer ?
#
loop_
_entity_poly.entity_id
_entity_poly.type
_entity_poly.pdbx_seq_one_letter_code
_entity_poly.pdbx_strand_id
1 'polypeptide(L)'
;MLSQHFGDLGEEGVEQQWRSALQLMQSIYAFVPQRVVVDAHPGYRSTQWAASLPLPLETVLHHHAHAAACLAEHRWPLDGGDVIALTLDGIGMGENGALWGGECLRVTIANATSWRAAGRRAARGGPGGTPAVAKFAGPLSGLCP
;
A
#
# COMPACT_ATOMS: atom_id res chain seq x y z
N MET A 1 10.94 -10.36 7.48
CA MET A 1 12.21 -10.28 6.73
C MET A 1 11.90 -9.79 5.33
N LEU A 2 12.81 -9.02 4.74
CA LEU A 2 12.64 -8.49 3.38
C LEU A 2 13.58 -9.23 2.43
N SER A 3 13.16 -9.41 1.18
CA SER A 3 14.01 -9.92 0.11
C SER A 3 15.00 -8.84 -0.36
N GLN A 4 15.90 -9.21 -1.26
CA GLN A 4 16.58 -8.25 -2.11
C GLN A 4 15.61 -7.48 -3.01
N HIS A 5 16.09 -6.38 -3.60
CA HIS A 5 15.36 -5.63 -4.62
C HIS A 5 15.31 -6.41 -5.95
N PHE A 6 14.14 -6.44 -6.59
CA PHE A 6 13.89 -7.16 -7.86
C PHE A 6 13.69 -6.24 -9.08
N GLY A 7 13.69 -4.92 -8.91
CA GLY A 7 13.36 -4.00 -10.00
C GLY A 7 11.88 -4.04 -10.38
N ASP A 8 11.58 -3.81 -11.66
CA ASP A 8 10.23 -3.83 -12.21
C ASP A 8 9.78 -5.28 -12.49
N LEU A 9 8.69 -5.69 -11.87
CA LEU A 9 8.11 -7.03 -12.02
C LEU A 9 7.58 -7.30 -13.44
N GLY A 10 7.40 -6.25 -14.24
CA GLY A 10 7.04 -6.29 -15.65
C GLY A 10 8.13 -6.87 -16.57
N GLU A 11 9.39 -6.80 -16.15
CA GLU A 11 10.53 -7.22 -16.96
C GLU A 11 10.62 -8.74 -17.12
N GLU A 12 11.20 -9.16 -18.24
CA GLU A 12 11.40 -10.58 -18.55
C GLU A 12 12.38 -11.22 -17.55
N GLY A 13 12.09 -12.43 -17.09
CA GLY A 13 12.95 -13.19 -16.17
C GLY A 13 12.85 -12.79 -14.69
N VAL A 14 12.28 -11.62 -14.34
CA VAL A 14 12.12 -11.19 -12.94
C VAL A 14 11.26 -12.15 -12.13
N GLU A 15 10.20 -12.72 -12.72
CA GLU A 15 9.38 -13.73 -12.04
C GLU A 15 10.21 -14.94 -11.61
N GLN A 16 11.09 -15.45 -12.47
CA GLN A 16 11.92 -16.61 -12.18
C GLN A 16 12.91 -16.32 -11.05
N GLN A 17 13.52 -15.12 -11.06
CA GLN A 17 14.41 -14.69 -10.00
C GLN A 17 13.66 -14.57 -8.65
N TRP A 18 12.47 -13.96 -8.67
CA TRP A 18 11.62 -13.82 -7.49
C TRP A 18 11.21 -15.18 -6.92
N ARG A 19 10.76 -16.13 -7.76
CA ARG A 19 10.39 -17.49 -7.32
C ARG A 19 11.57 -18.22 -6.70
N SER A 20 12.75 -18.12 -7.29
CA SER A 20 13.97 -18.76 -6.78
C SER A 20 14.37 -18.19 -5.42
N ALA A 21 14.27 -16.87 -5.25
CA ALA A 21 14.55 -16.22 -3.97
C ALA A 21 13.51 -16.58 -2.89
N LEU A 22 12.23 -16.64 -3.25
CA LEU A 22 11.16 -17.04 -2.33
C LEU A 22 11.38 -18.47 -1.82
N GLN A 23 11.72 -19.41 -2.70
CA GLN A 23 12.05 -20.80 -2.33
C GLN A 23 13.24 -20.85 -1.38
N LEU A 24 14.30 -20.09 -1.67
CA LEU A 24 15.48 -20.00 -0.81
C LEU A 24 15.15 -19.41 0.57
N MET A 25 14.35 -18.34 0.63
CA MET A 25 13.94 -17.75 1.90
C MET A 25 13.08 -18.70 2.73
N GLN A 26 12.13 -19.41 2.10
CA GLN A 26 11.31 -20.41 2.77
C GLN A 26 12.17 -21.54 3.37
N SER A 27 13.19 -22.00 2.64
CA SER A 27 14.08 -23.06 3.13
C SER A 27 14.97 -22.59 4.28
N ILE A 28 15.58 -21.40 4.17
CA ILE A 28 16.47 -20.84 5.22
C ILE A 28 15.71 -20.61 6.52
N TYR A 29 14.50 -20.04 6.44
CA TYR A 29 13.70 -19.70 7.63
C TYR A 29 12.74 -20.81 8.06
N ALA A 30 12.75 -21.95 7.37
CA ALA A 30 11.82 -23.06 7.61
C ALA A 30 10.36 -22.59 7.73
N PHE A 31 9.94 -21.67 6.84
CA PHE A 31 8.63 -21.04 6.87
C PHE A 31 7.78 -21.48 5.68
N VAL A 32 6.52 -21.81 5.97
CA VAL A 32 5.48 -22.09 4.97
C VAL A 32 4.39 -21.02 5.09
N PRO A 33 4.11 -20.24 4.02
CA PRO A 33 3.08 -19.21 4.07
C PRO A 33 1.69 -19.81 4.24
N GLN A 34 0.91 -19.21 5.14
CA GLN A 34 -0.50 -19.57 5.36
C GLN A 34 -1.46 -18.55 4.72
N ARG A 35 -0.95 -17.38 4.33
CA ARG A 35 -1.68 -16.32 3.63
C ARG A 35 -0.73 -15.50 2.77
N VAL A 36 -1.28 -14.78 1.80
CA VAL A 36 -0.56 -13.83 0.96
C VAL A 36 -1.24 -12.45 1.03
N VAL A 37 -0.43 -11.40 1.10
CA VAL A 37 -0.88 -10.02 1.08
C VAL A 37 -0.34 -9.36 -0.17
N VAL A 38 -1.19 -8.65 -0.90
CA VAL A 38 -0.82 -7.92 -2.11
C VAL A 38 -1.36 -6.49 -2.11
N ASP A 39 -0.87 -5.68 -3.03
CA ASP A 39 -1.45 -4.37 -3.31
C ASP A 39 -2.91 -4.51 -3.77
N ALA A 40 -3.77 -3.56 -3.41
CA ALA A 40 -5.15 -3.50 -3.86
C ALA A 40 -5.30 -3.30 -5.38
N HIS A 41 -4.24 -2.93 -6.10
CA HIS A 41 -4.27 -2.79 -7.55
C HIS A 41 -4.40 -4.16 -8.26
N PRO A 42 -5.54 -4.46 -8.92
CA PRO A 42 -5.78 -5.77 -9.53
C PRO A 42 -4.90 -6.04 -10.75
N GLY A 43 -4.42 -4.98 -11.41
CA GLY A 43 -3.57 -5.07 -12.60
C GLY A 43 -2.09 -5.32 -12.33
N TYR A 44 -1.65 -5.39 -11.06
CA TYR A 44 -0.23 -5.61 -10.77
C TYR A 44 0.16 -7.08 -10.99
N ARG A 45 1.37 -7.31 -11.50
CA ARG A 45 1.91 -8.66 -11.69
C ARG A 45 2.05 -9.42 -10.37
N SER A 46 2.47 -8.74 -9.31
CA SER A 46 2.51 -9.31 -7.95
C SER A 46 1.13 -9.84 -7.51
N THR A 47 0.07 -9.08 -7.78
CA THR A 47 -1.32 -9.49 -7.52
C THR A 47 -1.72 -10.72 -8.33
N GLN A 48 -1.37 -10.76 -9.62
CA GLN A 48 -1.62 -11.90 -10.51
C GLN A 48 -0.86 -13.16 -10.07
N TRP A 49 0.42 -13.02 -9.71
CA TRP A 49 1.23 -14.12 -9.19
C TRP A 49 0.65 -14.68 -7.89
N ALA A 50 0.25 -13.82 -6.96
CA ALA A 50 -0.36 -14.24 -5.70
C ALA A 50 -1.70 -14.95 -5.91
N ALA A 51 -2.53 -14.49 -6.85
CA ALA A 51 -3.80 -15.12 -7.18
C ALA A 51 -3.67 -16.55 -7.74
N SER A 52 -2.49 -16.92 -8.27
CA SER A 52 -2.19 -18.29 -8.70
C SER A 52 -1.83 -19.24 -7.55
N LEU A 53 -1.63 -18.72 -6.33
CA LEU A 53 -1.28 -19.54 -5.17
C LEU A 53 -2.53 -20.08 -4.48
N PRO A 54 -2.50 -21.33 -3.96
CA PRO A 54 -3.62 -21.92 -3.22
C PRO A 54 -3.63 -21.41 -1.76
N LEU A 55 -3.57 -20.09 -1.56
CA LEU A 55 -3.52 -19.44 -0.26
C LEU A 55 -4.61 -18.37 -0.13
N PRO A 56 -5.16 -18.15 1.08
CA PRO A 56 -5.95 -16.96 1.37
C PRO A 56 -5.19 -15.70 0.95
N LEU A 57 -5.82 -14.91 0.08
CA LEU A 57 -5.29 -13.66 -0.45
C LEU A 57 -6.04 -12.48 0.16
N GLU A 58 -5.30 -11.51 0.70
CA GLU A 58 -5.87 -10.23 1.13
C GLU A 58 -5.12 -9.07 0.49
N THR A 59 -5.79 -7.94 0.42
CA THR A 59 -5.29 -6.74 -0.24
C THR A 59 -5.05 -5.63 0.77
N VAL A 60 -4.00 -4.83 0.55
CA VAL A 60 -3.70 -3.61 1.31
C VAL A 60 -3.61 -2.43 0.34
N LEU A 61 -4.14 -1.27 0.75
CA LEU A 61 -4.03 -0.04 -0.03
C LEU A 61 -2.57 0.41 -0.11
N HIS A 62 -2.15 0.89 -1.28
CA HIS A 62 -0.75 1.25 -1.54
C HIS A 62 -0.20 2.26 -0.51
N HIS A 63 -0.92 3.37 -0.32
CA HIS A 63 -0.53 4.40 0.65
C HIS A 63 -0.68 3.98 2.10
N HIS A 64 -1.57 3.03 2.41
CA HIS A 64 -1.61 2.43 3.75
C HIS A 64 -0.32 1.65 4.02
N ALA A 65 0.16 0.86 3.06
CA ALA A 65 1.40 0.12 3.18
C ALA A 65 2.60 1.06 3.42
N HIS A 66 2.69 2.19 2.71
CA HIS A 66 3.72 3.21 2.96
C HIS A 66 3.67 3.76 4.39
N ALA A 67 2.49 4.17 4.85
CA ALA A 67 2.31 4.71 6.20
C ALA A 67 2.63 3.65 7.28
N ALA A 68 2.12 2.42 7.11
CA ALA A 68 2.34 1.33 8.04
C ALA A 68 3.80 0.87 8.09
N ALA A 69 4.52 0.90 6.96
CA ALA A 69 5.95 0.61 6.94
C ALA A 69 6.75 1.61 7.78
N CYS A 70 6.46 2.90 7.65
CA CYS A 70 7.06 3.96 8.48
C CYS A 70 6.75 3.76 9.97
N LEU A 71 5.48 3.49 10.31
CA LEU A 71 5.09 3.20 11.70
C LEU A 71 5.83 1.98 12.27
N ALA A 72 5.96 0.91 11.49
CA ALA A 72 6.66 -0.30 11.90
C ALA A 72 8.17 -0.06 12.13
N GLU A 73 8.82 0.70 11.24
CA GLU A 73 10.23 1.10 11.40
C GLU A 73 10.46 1.87 12.70
N HIS A 74 9.54 2.78 13.03
CA HIS A 74 9.58 3.55 14.28
C HIS A 74 9.07 2.80 15.52
N ARG A 75 8.79 1.50 15.39
CA ARG A 75 8.28 0.64 16.48
C ARG A 75 7.00 1.20 17.12
N TRP A 76 6.12 1.79 16.31
CA TRP A 76 4.80 2.22 16.77
C TRP A 76 4.04 1.01 17.34
N PRO A 77 3.49 1.11 18.57
CA PRO A 77 2.80 -0.02 19.19
C PRO A 77 1.55 -0.44 18.42
N LEU A 78 1.16 -1.71 18.53
CA LEU A 78 -0.09 -2.22 17.95
C LEU A 78 -1.32 -1.46 18.45
N ASP A 79 -1.28 -1.01 19.71
CA ASP A 79 -2.28 -0.20 20.39
C ASP A 79 -1.91 1.28 20.48
N GLY A 80 -0.93 1.74 19.68
CA GLY A 80 -0.42 3.12 19.72
C GLY A 80 -1.43 4.18 19.29
N GLY A 81 -2.55 3.77 18.69
CA GLY A 81 -3.62 4.66 18.24
C GLY A 81 -3.42 5.19 16.82
N ASP A 82 -4.27 6.14 16.46
CA ASP A 82 -4.31 6.76 15.14
C ASP A 82 -3.16 7.75 14.93
N VAL A 83 -2.62 7.78 13.71
CA VAL A 83 -1.75 8.85 13.23
C VAL A 83 -2.35 9.51 12.00
N ILE A 84 -1.92 10.75 11.73
CA ILE A 84 -2.13 11.36 10.41
C ILE A 84 -0.87 11.18 9.57
N ALA A 85 -1.00 10.45 8.46
CA ALA A 85 0.06 10.18 7.52
C ALA A 85 -0.10 11.02 6.26
N LEU A 86 1.00 11.63 5.80
CA LEU A 86 1.09 12.23 4.47
C LEU A 86 1.86 11.28 3.57
N THR A 87 1.19 10.75 2.55
CA THR A 87 1.76 9.72 1.66
C THR A 87 1.83 10.26 0.23
N LEU A 88 3.05 10.49 -0.24
CA LEU A 88 3.34 11.19 -1.49
C LEU A 88 4.21 10.29 -2.39
N ASP A 89 3.69 9.90 -3.54
CA ASP A 89 4.40 9.09 -4.53
C ASP A 89 3.83 9.35 -5.95
N GLY A 90 4.03 8.41 -6.87
CA GLY A 90 3.46 8.48 -8.21
C GLY A 90 1.97 8.17 -8.23
N ILE A 91 1.63 6.89 -8.34
CA ILE A 91 0.26 6.40 -8.39
C ILE A 91 0.17 5.09 -7.59
N GLY A 92 -0.83 5.02 -6.70
CA GLY A 92 -1.20 3.82 -5.96
C GLY A 92 -2.72 3.63 -5.94
N MET A 93 -3.17 2.37 -5.82
CA MET A 93 -4.60 2.08 -5.71
C MET A 93 -5.13 2.45 -4.32
N GLY A 94 -6.13 3.30 -4.29
CA GLY A 94 -6.86 3.77 -3.12
C GLY A 94 -8.23 3.12 -2.93
N GLU A 95 -9.01 3.66 -2.00
CA GLU A 95 -10.37 3.19 -1.70
C GLU A 95 -11.28 3.26 -2.95
N ASN A 96 -12.15 2.27 -3.13
CA ASN A 96 -13.16 2.21 -4.19
C ASN A 96 -12.60 2.35 -5.62
N GLY A 97 -11.35 1.91 -5.85
CA GLY A 97 -10.72 1.98 -7.16
C GLY A 97 -10.15 3.36 -7.52
N ALA A 98 -10.07 4.29 -6.57
CA ALA A 98 -9.47 5.60 -6.79
C ALA A 98 -7.96 5.48 -7.01
N LEU A 99 -7.40 6.35 -7.86
CA LEU A 99 -5.95 6.50 -7.98
C LEU A 99 -5.47 7.61 -7.04
N TRP A 100 -4.57 7.24 -6.14
CA TRP A 100 -3.97 8.12 -5.15
C TRP A 100 -2.51 8.42 -5.51
N GLY A 101 -1.96 9.48 -4.92
CA GLY A 101 -0.54 9.86 -5.10
C GLY A 101 -0.08 11.03 -4.23
N GLY A 102 -0.96 11.57 -3.38
CA GLY A 102 -0.64 12.71 -2.52
C GLY A 102 -1.62 12.87 -1.37
N GLU A 103 -1.94 11.77 -0.69
CA GLU A 103 -3.03 11.72 0.27
C GLU A 103 -2.62 12.12 1.69
N CYS A 104 -3.59 12.64 2.44
CA CYS A 104 -3.54 12.76 3.89
C CYS A 104 -4.49 11.71 4.48
N LEU A 105 -3.95 10.76 5.24
CA LEU A 105 -4.66 9.57 5.71
C LEU A 105 -4.69 9.54 7.24
N ARG A 106 -5.77 9.00 7.81
CA ARG A 106 -5.81 8.60 9.22
C ARG A 106 -5.53 7.10 9.26
N VAL A 107 -4.44 6.74 9.91
CA VAL A 107 -3.84 5.41 9.81
C VAL A 107 -3.63 4.82 11.20
N THR A 108 -3.94 3.54 11.31
CA THR A 108 -3.47 2.62 12.36
C THR A 108 -2.69 1.50 11.69
N ILE A 109 -2.00 0.66 12.46
CA ILE A 109 -1.36 -0.55 11.90
C ILE A 109 -2.41 -1.44 11.19
N ALA A 110 -3.62 -1.54 11.73
CA ALA A 110 -4.66 -2.43 11.21
C ALA A 110 -5.43 -1.84 10.01
N ASN A 111 -5.52 -0.52 9.89
CA ASN A 111 -6.42 0.10 8.92
C ASN A 111 -5.99 1.52 8.53
N ALA A 112 -6.35 1.95 7.33
CA ALA A 112 -6.22 3.33 6.88
C ALA A 112 -7.52 3.80 6.23
N THR A 113 -7.88 5.05 6.49
CA THR A 113 -9.01 5.71 5.85
C THR A 113 -8.59 7.08 5.34
N SER A 114 -9.12 7.48 4.19
CA SER A 114 -8.89 8.83 3.68
C SER A 114 -9.30 9.87 4.72
N TRP A 115 -8.37 10.74 5.12
CA TRP A 115 -8.64 11.73 6.15
C TRP A 115 -8.80 13.11 5.56
N ARG A 116 -9.83 13.80 6.03
CA ARG A 116 -10.10 15.18 5.67
C ARG A 116 -10.37 15.94 6.96
N ALA A 117 -9.62 17.01 7.18
CA ALA A 117 -9.98 18.00 8.19
C ALA A 117 -11.43 18.47 7.92
N ALA A 118 -12.23 18.58 8.98
CA ALA A 118 -13.59 19.08 8.88
C ALA A 118 -13.61 20.41 8.08
N GLY A 119 -14.40 20.46 7.00
CA GLY A 119 -14.61 21.67 6.20
C GLY A 119 -14.00 21.73 4.79
N ARG A 120 -13.28 20.71 4.30
CA ARG A 120 -12.71 20.73 2.92
C ARG A 120 -13.37 19.70 1.97
N ARG A 121 -13.94 20.19 0.86
CA ARG A 121 -14.55 19.36 -0.21
C ARG A 121 -13.47 18.65 -1.03
N ALA A 122 -13.74 17.39 -1.40
CA ALA A 122 -12.92 16.66 -2.36
C ALA A 122 -12.94 17.34 -3.74
N ALA A 123 -11.79 17.35 -4.43
CA ALA A 123 -11.78 17.50 -5.87
C ALA A 123 -12.51 16.29 -6.46
N ARG A 124 -13.66 16.52 -7.11
CA ARG A 124 -14.34 15.48 -7.88
C ARG A 124 -13.67 15.42 -9.24
N GLY A 125 -13.25 14.22 -9.67
CA GLY A 125 -12.95 13.97 -11.09
C GLY A 125 -14.23 14.18 -11.92
N GLY A 126 -14.12 14.86 -13.06
CA GLY A 126 -15.22 15.01 -14.00
C GLY A 126 -15.58 13.68 -14.67
N PRO A 127 -16.80 13.54 -15.22
CA PRO A 127 -17.22 12.32 -15.90
C PRO A 127 -16.38 12.10 -17.17
N GLY A 128 -15.77 10.92 -17.29
CA GLY A 128 -15.04 10.48 -18.51
C GLY A 128 -13.55 10.83 -18.58
N GLY A 129 -12.97 11.46 -17.55
CA GLY A 129 -11.52 11.69 -17.44
C GLY A 129 -10.82 10.63 -16.58
N THR A 130 -9.51 10.44 -16.79
CA THR A 130 -8.64 9.73 -15.83
C THR A 130 -8.88 10.28 -14.43
N PRO A 131 -9.01 9.44 -13.38
CA PRO A 131 -9.21 9.92 -12.02
C PRO A 131 -8.10 10.92 -11.66
N ALA A 132 -8.48 12.13 -11.27
CA ALA A 132 -7.50 13.12 -10.82
C ALA A 132 -6.83 12.59 -9.54
N VAL A 133 -5.50 12.60 -9.51
CA VAL A 133 -4.71 12.34 -8.29
C VAL A 133 -5.22 13.30 -7.22
N ALA A 134 -5.72 12.78 -6.10
CA ALA A 134 -6.18 13.61 -5.00
C ALA A 134 -4.97 14.25 -4.31
N LYS A 135 -4.55 15.41 -4.79
CA LYS A 135 -3.46 16.16 -4.17
C LYS A 135 -3.95 16.83 -2.91
N PHE A 136 -3.25 16.60 -1.80
CA PHE A 136 -3.36 17.43 -0.62
C PHE A 136 -2.93 18.87 -0.97
N ALA A 137 -3.88 19.81 -0.94
CA ALA A 137 -3.65 21.24 -1.08
C ALA A 137 -4.28 21.95 0.12
N GLY A 138 -3.52 22.13 1.20
CA GLY A 138 -3.99 22.85 2.37
C GLY A 138 -2.93 23.00 3.46
N PRO A 139 -3.09 23.97 4.38
CA PRO A 139 -2.15 24.15 5.49
C PRO A 139 -2.22 22.98 6.48
N LEU A 140 -1.04 22.60 7.00
CA LEU A 140 -0.81 21.54 7.99
C LEU A 140 -1.28 21.91 9.41
N SER A 141 -1.78 23.13 9.61
CA SER A 141 -2.07 23.75 10.91
C SER A 141 -3.25 23.15 11.71
N GLY A 142 -3.76 21.97 11.32
CA GLY A 142 -4.79 21.22 12.04
C GLY A 142 -4.53 19.71 12.08
N LEU A 143 -3.26 19.30 11.96
CA LEU A 143 -2.84 17.89 11.88
C LEU A 143 -2.49 17.25 13.24
N CYS A 144 -2.37 18.05 14.30
CA CYS A 144 -2.31 17.58 15.68
C CYS A 144 -3.35 18.36 16.50
N PRO A 145 -4.04 17.72 17.46
CA PRO A 145 -4.68 18.45 18.55
C PRO A 145 -3.65 19.21 19.41
#